data_AF-A0A7L6WKD4-F1
#
_entry.id   AF-A0A7L6WKD4-F1
#
_cell.length_a   1.000
_cell.length_b   1.000
_cell.length_c   1.000
_cell.angle_alpha   90.00
_cell.angle_beta   90.00
_cell.angle_gamma   90.00
#
_symmetry.space_group_name_H-M   'P 1'
#
loop_
_entity.id
_entity.type
_entity.pdbx_description
1 polymer ?
#
loop_
_entity_poly.entity_id
_entity_poly.type
_entity_poly.pdbx_seq_one_letter_code
_entity_poly.pdbx_strand_id
1 'polypeptide(L)'
;MKITKIEKKKRLYLLEIDKKESLYVTEDTIVKYILTKEMILDKDQLEDIKSFAQFSHGKNLALYFISFKQRTEKEVKDYLFKHEINPHIIPKIIDNLKKDHWIDDYKLLESLAQQNLNSGDKGAYVLKQKWLQKGCNKQIIDDVLSQFDFSEIAIKVASKLLRKYQGKLPSKALKDKLTQSLINKGFSFQESKLAIDHLELEADEENEQALLYKEIDKQYQKFSKKYDGYELKQRLTQALARKGYDFDAIASALREYL
;
A
#
# COMPACT_ATOMS: atom_id res chain seq x y z
N MET A 1 29.96 -42.87 5.51
CA MET A 1 29.33 -42.29 6.70
C MET A 1 28.03 -43.03 6.94
N LYS A 2 27.61 -43.31 8.18
CA LYS A 2 26.47 -44.20 8.48
C LYS A 2 25.41 -43.48 9.31
N ILE A 3 24.13 -43.65 8.95
CA ILE A 3 23.01 -43.11 9.73
C ILE A 3 22.83 -43.95 11.00
N THR A 4 23.12 -43.37 12.16
CA THR A 4 23.06 -44.06 13.45
C THR A 4 21.71 -43.91 14.14
N LYS A 5 20.95 -42.85 13.82
CA LYS A 5 19.66 -42.56 14.45
C LYS A 5 18.78 -41.71 13.54
N ILE A 6 17.48 -42.02 13.55
CA ILE A 6 16.42 -41.19 12.98
C ILE A 6 15.36 -41.05 14.06
N GLU A 7 15.15 -39.84 14.59
CA GLU A 7 14.22 -39.59 15.68
C GLU A 7 13.21 -38.51 15.29
N LYS A 8 11.91 -38.80 15.42
CA LYS A 8 10.86 -37.81 15.16
C LYS A 8 10.87 -36.72 16.24
N LYS A 9 11.00 -35.47 15.82
CA LYS A 9 10.97 -34.26 16.65
C LYS A 9 9.81 -33.36 16.22
N LYS A 10 8.65 -33.46 16.87
CA LYS A 10 7.42 -32.68 16.53
C LYS A 10 7.14 -32.68 15.01
N ARG A 11 7.61 -31.64 14.28
CA ARG A 11 7.42 -31.41 12.84
C ARG A 11 8.60 -31.81 11.95
N LEU A 12 9.74 -32.17 12.53
CA LEU A 12 10.98 -32.54 11.83
C LEU A 12 11.48 -33.89 12.34
N TYR A 13 12.52 -34.43 11.71
CA TYR A 13 13.24 -35.59 12.16
C TYR A 13 14.71 -35.22 12.39
N LEU A 14 15.26 -35.65 13.51
CA LEU A 14 16.69 -35.55 13.80
C LEU A 14 17.39 -36.77 13.22
N LEU A 15 18.32 -36.54 12.31
CA LEU A 15 19.15 -37.55 11.70
C LEU A 15 20.57 -37.44 12.26
N GLU A 16 21.09 -38.49 12.89
CA GLU A 16 22.46 -38.54 13.40
C GLU A 16 23.33 -39.42 12.49
N ILE A 17 24.49 -38.91 12.10
CA ILE A 17 25.44 -39.56 11.19
C ILE A 17 26.76 -39.76 11.93
N ASP A 18 27.22 -41.02 11.99
CA ASP A 18 28.44 -41.44 12.67
C ASP A 18 28.58 -40.95 14.13
N LYS A 19 27.46 -40.60 14.79
CA LYS A 19 27.40 -39.92 16.10
C LYS A 19 28.20 -38.62 16.21
N LYS A 20 28.61 -38.03 15.07
CA LYS A 20 29.44 -36.81 15.02
C LYS A 20 28.68 -35.64 14.42
N GLU A 21 27.82 -35.91 13.44
CA GLU A 21 27.04 -34.89 12.74
C GLU A 21 25.55 -35.14 12.95
N SER A 22 24.78 -34.05 13.03
CA SER A 22 23.34 -34.12 13.13
C SER A 22 22.68 -33.16 12.16
N LEU A 23 21.60 -33.60 11.52
CA LEU A 23 20.84 -32.84 10.54
C LEU A 23 19.36 -32.94 10.87
N TYR A 24 18.67 -31.80 10.88
CA TYR A 24 17.22 -31.79 10.90
C TYR A 24 16.69 -31.92 9.48
N VAL A 25 15.83 -32.92 9.25
CA VAL A 25 15.21 -33.21 7.95
C VAL A 25 13.69 -33.23 8.07
N THR A 26 13.01 -32.97 6.96
CA THR A 26 11.56 -33.11 6.84
C THR A 26 11.19 -34.55 6.48
N GLU A 27 9.90 -34.88 6.57
CA GLU A 27 9.37 -36.17 6.12
C GLU A 27 9.63 -36.41 4.63
N ASP A 28 9.44 -35.40 3.78
CA ASP A 28 9.73 -35.50 2.34
C ASP A 28 11.18 -35.92 2.07
N THR A 29 12.15 -35.43 2.85
CA THR A 29 13.56 -35.83 2.70
C THR A 29 13.75 -37.30 3.04
N ILE A 30 13.11 -37.79 4.11
CA ILE A 30 13.17 -39.21 4.48
C ILE A 30 12.57 -40.07 3.36
N VAL A 31 11.41 -39.69 2.85
CA VAL A 31 10.72 -40.45 1.79
C VAL A 31 11.51 -40.42 0.48
N LYS A 32 12.01 -39.25 0.06
CA LYS A 32 12.72 -39.11 -1.22
C LYS A 32 13.99 -39.96 -1.30
N TYR A 33 14.77 -40.01 -0.22
CA TYR A 33 16.03 -40.75 -0.18
C TYR A 33 15.91 -42.12 0.49
N ILE A 34 14.69 -42.49 0.92
CA ILE A 34 14.40 -43.75 1.62
C ILE A 34 15.36 -43.93 2.80
N LEU A 35 15.50 -42.87 3.61
CA LEU A 35 16.48 -42.84 4.70
C LEU A 35 16.09 -43.85 5.77
N THR A 36 16.98 -44.80 6.01
CA THR A 36 16.81 -45.85 7.02
C THR A 36 17.99 -45.85 7.98
N LYS A 37 17.76 -46.36 9.20
CA LYS A 37 18.85 -46.59 10.14
C LYS A 37 19.82 -47.59 9.52
N GLU A 38 21.10 -47.39 9.76
CA GLU A 38 22.21 -48.19 9.21
C GLU A 38 22.55 -47.98 7.73
N MET A 39 21.84 -47.09 7.03
CA MET A 39 22.19 -46.69 5.67
C MET A 39 23.59 -46.06 5.60
N ILE A 40 24.37 -46.48 4.61
CA ILE A 40 25.70 -45.93 4.32
C ILE A 40 25.53 -44.85 3.25
N LEU A 41 26.08 -43.67 3.55
CA LEU A 41 26.12 -42.51 2.67
C LEU A 41 27.58 -42.18 2.33
N ASP A 42 27.81 -41.89 1.06
CA ASP A 42 29.03 -41.19 0.63
C ASP A 42 28.89 -39.67 0.86
N LYS A 43 29.95 -38.93 0.51
CA LYS A 43 29.99 -37.47 0.71
C LYS A 43 29.02 -36.72 -0.21
N ASP A 44 28.91 -37.16 -1.45
CA ASP A 44 28.09 -36.49 -2.46
C ASP A 44 26.60 -36.68 -2.15
N GLN A 45 26.21 -37.91 -1.78
CA GLN A 45 24.87 -38.23 -1.30
C GLN A 45 24.49 -37.43 -0.06
N LEU A 46 25.41 -37.28 0.90
CA LEU A 46 25.13 -36.49 2.10
C LEU A 46 24.91 -35.01 1.76
N GLU A 47 25.70 -34.46 0.85
CA GLU A 47 25.55 -33.06 0.41
C GLU A 47 24.22 -32.85 -0.35
N ASP A 48 23.85 -33.80 -1.21
CA ASP A 48 22.56 -33.80 -1.89
C ASP A 48 21.39 -33.86 -0.90
N ILE A 49 21.48 -34.72 0.12
CA ILE A 49 20.47 -34.83 1.19
C ILE A 49 20.36 -33.51 1.95
N LYS A 50 21.49 -32.88 2.31
CA LYS A 50 21.51 -31.58 3.02
C LYS A 50 20.85 -30.49 2.18
N SER A 51 21.21 -30.41 0.91
CA SER A 51 20.64 -29.46 -0.06
C SER A 51 19.12 -29.65 -0.21
N PHE A 52 18.66 -30.89 -0.35
CA PHE A 52 17.23 -31.18 -0.43
C PHE A 52 16.49 -30.95 0.89
N ALA A 53 17.11 -31.25 2.04
CA ALA A 53 16.52 -30.99 3.35
C ALA A 53 16.26 -29.49 3.57
N GLN A 54 17.22 -28.64 3.22
CA GLN A 54 17.05 -27.19 3.22
C GLN A 54 15.92 -26.75 2.27
N PHE A 55 15.86 -27.32 1.06
CA PHE A 55 14.78 -27.03 0.10
C PHE A 55 13.40 -27.41 0.65
N SER A 56 13.22 -28.64 1.14
CA SER A 56 11.93 -29.12 1.66
C SER A 56 11.52 -28.37 2.93
N HIS A 57 12.48 -28.11 3.83
CA HIS A 57 12.21 -27.30 5.03
C HIS A 57 11.78 -25.87 4.66
N GLY A 58 12.52 -25.22 3.75
CA GLY A 58 12.17 -23.90 3.25
C GLY A 58 10.81 -23.87 2.55
N LYS A 59 10.48 -24.88 1.75
CA LYS A 59 9.13 -25.01 1.14
C LYS A 59 8.04 -25.05 2.22
N ASN A 60 8.21 -25.88 3.25
CA ASN A 60 7.24 -25.98 4.35
C ASN A 60 7.09 -24.66 5.14
N LEU A 61 8.20 -23.95 5.39
CA LEU A 61 8.17 -22.63 6.01
C LEU A 61 7.40 -21.62 5.15
N ALA A 62 7.66 -21.57 3.85
CA ALA A 62 6.96 -20.67 2.94
C ALA A 62 5.46 -20.99 2.88
N LEU A 63 5.08 -22.26 2.74
CA LEU A 63 3.68 -22.68 2.73
C LEU A 63 2.96 -22.29 4.02
N TYR A 64 3.60 -22.50 5.17
CA TYR A 64 3.07 -22.05 6.45
C TYR A 64 2.86 -20.52 6.46
N PHE A 65 3.83 -19.73 5.99
CA PHE A 65 3.71 -18.28 5.95
C PHE A 65 2.59 -17.77 5.01
N ILE A 66 2.40 -18.45 3.88
CA ILE A 66 1.35 -18.16 2.88
C ILE A 66 -0.04 -18.57 3.40
N SER A 67 -0.14 -19.61 4.23
CA SER A 67 -1.43 -20.11 4.73
C SER A 67 -2.24 -19.08 5.54
N PHE A 68 -1.57 -18.07 6.13
CA PHE A 68 -2.24 -17.00 6.88
C PHE A 68 -2.88 -15.95 5.98
N LYS A 69 -2.25 -15.65 4.83
CA LYS A 69 -2.71 -14.70 3.81
C LYS A 69 -1.80 -14.77 2.60
N GLN A 70 -2.32 -14.38 1.45
CA GLN A 70 -1.52 -14.21 0.23
C GLN A 70 -0.32 -13.27 0.45
N ARG A 71 0.81 -13.62 -0.17
CA ARG A 71 2.11 -12.95 -0.03
C ARG A 71 2.69 -12.64 -1.39
N THR A 72 3.45 -11.55 -1.49
CA THR A 72 4.29 -11.31 -2.67
C THR A 72 5.49 -12.24 -2.67
N GLU A 73 6.07 -12.47 -3.84
CA GLU A 73 7.33 -13.21 -3.98
C GLU A 73 8.42 -12.66 -3.06
N LYS A 74 8.58 -11.33 -3.01
CA LYS A 74 9.56 -10.69 -2.14
C LYS A 74 9.30 -10.97 -0.66
N GLU A 75 8.05 -10.86 -0.21
CA GLU A 75 7.69 -11.15 1.18
C GLU A 75 8.07 -12.60 1.56
N VAL A 76 7.90 -13.57 0.65
CA VAL A 76 8.30 -14.96 0.87
C VAL A 76 9.83 -15.12 0.88
N LYS A 77 10.55 -14.47 -0.04
CA LYS A 77 12.03 -14.48 -0.04
C LYS A 77 12.60 -13.93 1.26
N ASP A 78 12.11 -12.77 1.69
CA ASP A 78 12.55 -12.10 2.91
C ASP A 78 12.23 -12.97 4.15
N TYR A 79 11.10 -13.68 4.14
CA TYR A 79 10.74 -14.61 5.20
C TYR A 79 11.71 -15.82 5.26
N LEU A 80 12.01 -16.43 4.12
CA LEU A 80 12.95 -17.56 4.05
C LEU A 80 14.37 -17.16 4.48
N PHE A 81 14.82 -15.98 4.07
CA PHE A 81 16.12 -15.45 4.47
C PHE A 81 16.21 -15.22 5.99
N LYS A 82 15.17 -14.66 6.60
CA LYS A 82 15.08 -14.48 8.06
C LYS A 82 15.08 -15.81 8.84
N HIS A 83 14.70 -16.90 8.19
CA HIS A 83 14.70 -18.25 8.74
C HIS A 83 15.94 -19.06 8.34
N GLU A 84 17.03 -18.40 7.96
CA GLU A 84 18.35 -19.02 7.72
C GLU A 84 18.35 -20.07 6.60
N ILE A 85 17.40 -19.98 5.67
CA ILE A 85 17.45 -20.78 4.45
C ILE A 85 18.53 -20.24 3.55
N ASN A 86 19.36 -21.14 3.03
CA ASN A 86 20.49 -20.79 2.16
C ASN A 86 20.01 -19.94 0.95
N PRO A 87 20.59 -18.74 0.73
CA PRO A 87 20.22 -17.87 -0.39
C PRO A 87 20.29 -18.53 -1.77
N HIS A 88 21.14 -19.54 -1.97
CA HIS A 88 21.23 -20.29 -3.23
C HIS A 88 20.04 -21.25 -3.45
N ILE A 89 19.33 -21.62 -2.38
CA ILE A 89 18.18 -22.54 -2.43
C ILE A 89 16.86 -21.76 -2.56
N ILE A 90 16.79 -20.54 -2.02
CA ILE A 90 15.58 -19.69 -2.07
C ILE A 90 14.99 -19.56 -3.49
N PRO A 91 15.77 -19.26 -4.55
CA PRO A 91 15.23 -19.18 -5.91
C PRO A 91 14.51 -20.47 -6.35
N LYS A 92 15.08 -21.63 -6.03
CA LYS A 92 14.47 -22.93 -6.36
C LYS A 92 13.15 -23.14 -5.63
N ILE A 93 13.07 -22.73 -4.36
CA ILE A 93 11.83 -22.81 -3.56
C ILE A 93 10.77 -21.90 -4.17
N ILE A 94 11.12 -20.66 -4.50
CA ILE A 94 10.19 -19.69 -5.12
C ILE A 94 9.68 -20.22 -6.46
N ASP A 95 10.56 -20.72 -7.33
CA ASP A 95 10.16 -21.28 -8.62
C ASP A 95 9.22 -22.48 -8.46
N ASN A 96 9.47 -23.34 -7.47
CA ASN A 96 8.57 -24.45 -7.17
C ASN A 96 7.20 -23.96 -6.69
N LEU A 97 7.16 -22.98 -5.78
CA LEU A 97 5.90 -22.40 -5.29
C LEU A 97 5.11 -21.67 -6.38
N LYS A 98 5.80 -21.03 -7.33
CA LYS A 98 5.17 -20.42 -8.51
C LYS A 98 4.57 -21.45 -9.45
N LYS A 99 5.31 -22.54 -9.74
CA LYS A 99 4.82 -23.66 -10.57
C LYS A 99 3.57 -24.29 -9.97
N ASP A 100 3.54 -24.44 -8.64
CA ASP A 100 2.41 -24.97 -7.90
C ASP A 100 1.30 -23.90 -7.65
N HIS A 101 1.44 -22.69 -8.21
CA HIS A 101 0.52 -21.55 -8.07
C HIS A 101 0.27 -21.04 -6.64
N TRP A 102 1.17 -21.34 -5.69
CA TRP A 102 1.14 -20.77 -4.34
C TRP A 102 1.59 -19.30 -4.29
N ILE A 103 2.42 -18.88 -5.24
CA ILE A 103 2.88 -17.50 -5.41
C ILE A 103 2.52 -17.04 -6.81
N ASP A 104 1.72 -15.98 -6.88
CA ASP A 104 1.34 -15.31 -8.12
C ASP A 104 1.13 -13.83 -7.82
N ASP A 105 2.18 -13.02 -8.06
CA ASP A 105 2.14 -11.59 -7.80
C ASP A 105 1.08 -10.90 -8.67
N TYR A 106 0.85 -11.36 -9.90
CA TYR A 106 -0.15 -10.77 -10.80
C TYR A 106 -1.56 -10.96 -10.23
N LYS A 107 -1.95 -12.19 -9.91
CA LYS A 107 -3.27 -12.49 -9.32
C LYS A 107 -3.48 -11.83 -7.97
N LEU A 108 -2.42 -11.74 -7.15
CA LEU A 108 -2.47 -11.03 -5.88
C LEU A 108 -2.79 -9.54 -6.11
N LEU A 109 -2.10 -8.89 -7.03
CA LEU A 109 -2.32 -7.47 -7.32
C LEU A 109 -3.69 -7.21 -7.93
N GLU A 110 -4.15 -8.08 -8.83
CA GLU A 110 -5.49 -8.04 -9.42
C GLU A 110 -6.58 -8.10 -8.33
N SER A 111 -6.49 -9.08 -7.42
CA SER A 111 -7.41 -9.21 -6.28
C SER A 111 -7.41 -7.97 -5.38
N LEU A 112 -6.23 -7.40 -5.11
CA LEU A 112 -6.10 -6.19 -4.31
C LEU A 112 -6.68 -4.94 -5.01
N ALA A 113 -6.54 -4.84 -6.33
CA ALA A 113 -7.15 -3.77 -7.13
C ALA A 113 -8.68 -3.88 -7.09
N GLN A 114 -9.22 -5.07 -7.31
CA GLN A 114 -10.66 -5.33 -7.23
C GLN A 114 -11.22 -5.04 -5.83
N GLN A 115 -10.51 -5.44 -4.77
CA GLN A 115 -10.90 -5.12 -3.40
C GLN A 115 -10.96 -3.61 -3.16
N ASN A 116 -10.02 -2.85 -3.73
CA ASN A 116 -10.00 -1.40 -3.66
C ASN A 116 -11.18 -0.76 -4.39
N LEU A 117 -11.59 -1.29 -5.55
CA LEU A 117 -12.83 -0.86 -6.22
C LEU A 117 -14.07 -1.06 -5.36
N ASN A 118 -14.20 -2.24 -4.76
CA ASN A 118 -15.39 -2.58 -4.00
C ASN A 118 -15.51 -1.79 -2.69
N SER A 119 -14.39 -1.62 -1.97
CA SER A 119 -14.40 -1.14 -0.57
C SER A 119 -13.34 -0.12 -0.22
N GLY A 120 -12.42 0.17 -1.13
CA GLY A 120 -11.30 1.08 -0.92
C GLY A 120 -11.62 2.54 -1.22
N ASP A 121 -10.55 3.34 -1.18
CA ASP A 121 -10.59 4.80 -1.31
C ASP A 121 -9.29 5.36 -1.92
N LYS A 122 -8.50 4.53 -2.60
CA LYS A 122 -7.19 4.87 -3.16
C LYS A 122 -7.24 4.86 -4.68
N GLY A 123 -6.52 5.79 -5.28
CA GLY A 123 -6.26 5.79 -6.72
C GLY A 123 -5.01 4.98 -7.08
N ALA A 124 -4.84 4.79 -8.39
CA ALA A 124 -3.79 3.96 -8.97
C ALA A 124 -2.37 4.34 -8.49
N TYR A 125 -2.07 5.63 -8.33
CA TYR A 125 -0.72 6.07 -7.95
C TYR A 125 -0.31 5.58 -6.55
N VAL A 126 -1.20 5.69 -5.56
CA VAL A 126 -0.91 5.24 -4.19
C VAL A 126 -0.83 3.71 -4.12
N LEU A 127 -1.66 3.00 -4.88
CA LEU A 127 -1.58 1.55 -4.99
C LEU A 127 -0.23 1.12 -5.60
N LYS A 128 0.17 1.74 -6.71
CA LYS A 128 1.47 1.52 -7.35
C LYS A 128 2.62 1.69 -6.39
N GLN A 129 2.67 2.82 -5.67
CA GLN A 129 3.73 3.08 -4.69
C GLN A 129 3.77 2.03 -3.59
N LYS A 130 2.60 1.66 -3.04
CA LYS A 130 2.49 0.63 -2.01
C LYS A 130 3.00 -0.73 -2.49
N TRP A 131 2.69 -1.12 -3.73
CA TRP A 131 3.10 -2.40 -4.29
C TRP A 131 4.58 -2.44 -4.69
N LEU A 132 5.14 -1.32 -5.16
CA LEU A 132 6.59 -1.16 -5.35
C LEU A 132 7.35 -1.32 -4.04
N GLN A 133 6.86 -0.75 -2.94
CA GLN A 133 7.48 -0.92 -1.61
C GLN A 133 7.44 -2.38 -1.14
N LYS A 134 6.38 -3.12 -1.50
CA LYS A 134 6.27 -4.57 -1.30
C LYS A 134 7.12 -5.40 -2.26
N GLY A 135 7.82 -4.76 -3.19
CA GLY A 135 8.74 -5.38 -4.14
C GLY A 135 8.10 -6.10 -5.30
N CYS A 136 6.84 -5.81 -5.62
CA CYS A 136 6.25 -6.32 -6.85
C CYS A 136 6.94 -5.68 -8.06
N ASN A 137 7.01 -6.43 -9.17
CA ASN A 137 7.60 -5.94 -10.41
C ASN A 137 6.79 -4.75 -10.97
N LYS A 138 7.48 -3.69 -11.39
CA LYS A 138 6.85 -2.47 -11.95
C LYS A 138 5.97 -2.77 -13.16
N GLN A 139 6.42 -3.64 -14.07
CA GLN A 139 5.66 -4.01 -15.27
C GLN A 139 4.34 -4.69 -14.90
N ILE A 140 4.39 -5.68 -14.00
CA ILE A 140 3.20 -6.37 -13.49
C ILE A 140 2.21 -5.37 -12.86
N ILE A 141 2.71 -4.44 -12.05
CA ILE A 141 1.88 -3.40 -11.44
C ILE A 141 1.19 -2.54 -12.51
N ASP A 142 1.95 -2.09 -13.50
CA ASP A 142 1.45 -1.21 -14.56
C ASP A 142 0.42 -1.93 -15.43
N ASP A 143 0.68 -3.21 -15.78
CA ASP A 143 -0.25 -4.05 -16.52
C ASP A 143 -1.56 -4.26 -15.75
N VAL A 144 -1.50 -4.62 -14.46
CA VAL A 144 -2.69 -4.81 -13.62
C VAL A 144 -3.47 -3.50 -13.48
N LEU A 145 -2.83 -2.39 -13.12
CA LEU A 145 -3.54 -1.12 -12.91
C LEU A 145 -4.19 -0.58 -14.19
N SER A 146 -3.64 -0.89 -15.37
CA SER A 146 -4.21 -0.47 -16.65
C SER A 146 -5.56 -1.11 -16.97
N GLN A 147 -5.91 -2.21 -16.29
CA GLN A 147 -7.16 -2.96 -16.51
C GLN A 147 -8.34 -2.44 -15.68
N PHE A 148 -8.09 -1.51 -14.75
CA PHE A 148 -9.11 -1.04 -13.82
C PHE A 148 -9.39 0.46 -14.00
N ASP A 149 -10.67 0.82 -13.95
CA ASP A 149 -11.12 2.21 -13.90
C ASP A 149 -11.37 2.65 -12.46
N PHE A 150 -10.68 3.71 -12.02
CA PHE A 150 -10.77 4.25 -10.66
C PHE A 150 -11.75 5.43 -10.55
N SER A 151 -12.40 5.82 -11.65
CA SER A 151 -13.28 7.00 -11.73
C SER A 151 -14.45 6.93 -10.75
N GLU A 152 -15.13 5.78 -10.66
CA GLU A 152 -16.26 5.61 -9.71
C GLU A 152 -15.82 5.74 -8.24
N ILE A 153 -14.64 5.20 -7.90
CA ILE A 153 -14.08 5.36 -6.56
C ILE A 153 -13.77 6.83 -6.30
N ALA A 154 -13.20 7.54 -7.28
CA ALA A 154 -12.89 8.97 -7.15
C ALA A 154 -14.15 9.77 -6.83
N ILE A 155 -15.27 9.53 -7.53
CA ILE A 155 -16.58 10.15 -7.27
C ILE A 155 -17.07 9.83 -5.85
N LYS A 156 -17.01 8.55 -5.44
CA LYS A 156 -17.41 8.11 -4.09
C LYS A 156 -16.57 8.75 -2.98
N VAL A 157 -15.27 8.95 -3.21
CA VAL A 157 -14.39 9.62 -2.26
C VAL A 157 -14.67 11.12 -2.24
N ALA A 158 -14.84 11.73 -3.42
CA ALA A 158 -15.15 13.15 -3.57
C ALA A 158 -16.47 13.50 -2.86
N SER A 159 -17.53 12.69 -3.01
CA SER A 159 -18.82 12.91 -2.34
C SER A 159 -18.72 12.85 -0.81
N LYS A 160 -17.94 11.91 -0.26
CA LYS A 160 -17.67 11.84 1.19
C LYS A 160 -16.90 13.07 1.68
N LEU A 161 -15.92 13.53 0.90
CA LEU A 161 -15.15 14.72 1.24
C LEU A 161 -16.02 15.98 1.14
N LEU A 162 -16.91 16.07 0.15
CA LEU A 162 -17.86 17.16 0.00
C LEU A 162 -18.72 17.28 1.25
N ARG A 163 -19.39 16.21 1.67
CA ARG A 163 -20.20 16.20 2.92
C ARG A 163 -19.42 16.66 4.15
N LYS A 164 -18.11 16.43 4.19
CA LYS A 164 -17.25 16.83 5.31
C LYS A 164 -16.93 18.33 5.32
N TYR A 165 -16.75 18.93 4.14
CA TYR A 165 -16.22 20.28 3.96
C TYR A 165 -17.22 21.31 3.42
N GLN A 166 -18.37 20.86 2.89
CA GLN A 166 -19.48 21.72 2.48
C GLN A 166 -19.92 22.59 3.66
N GLY A 167 -20.23 23.86 3.38
CA GLY A 167 -20.60 24.85 4.38
C GLY A 167 -19.42 25.40 5.22
N LYS A 168 -18.19 24.87 5.05
CA LYS A 168 -17.02 25.29 5.87
C LYS A 168 -15.97 26.04 5.07
N LEU A 169 -16.06 26.00 3.75
CA LEU A 169 -15.09 26.58 2.83
C LEU A 169 -15.85 27.27 1.68
N PRO A 170 -15.33 28.38 1.15
CA PRO A 170 -15.82 28.98 -0.10
C PRO A 170 -15.70 28.00 -1.27
N SER A 171 -16.51 28.16 -2.32
CA SER A 171 -16.57 27.24 -3.46
C SER A 171 -15.20 26.93 -4.08
N LYS A 172 -14.37 27.95 -4.32
CA LYS A 172 -13.02 27.76 -4.88
C LYS A 172 -12.11 26.97 -3.95
N ALA A 173 -12.06 27.35 -2.67
CA ALA A 173 -11.27 26.66 -1.67
C ALA A 173 -11.76 25.23 -1.41
N LEU A 174 -13.06 24.98 -1.52
CA LEU A 174 -13.66 23.67 -1.45
C LEU A 174 -13.19 22.80 -2.63
N LYS A 175 -13.30 23.29 -3.88
CA LYS A 175 -12.80 22.59 -5.07
C LYS A 175 -11.31 22.25 -4.97
N ASP A 176 -10.50 23.21 -4.53
CA ASP A 176 -9.06 23.01 -4.31
C ASP A 176 -8.81 21.94 -3.23
N LYS A 177 -9.59 21.98 -2.14
CA LYS A 177 -9.46 21.00 -1.04
C LYS A 177 -9.84 19.59 -1.47
N LEU A 178 -10.92 19.44 -2.24
CA LEU A 178 -11.34 18.16 -2.81
C LEU A 178 -10.26 17.62 -3.76
N THR A 179 -9.79 18.45 -4.68
CA THR A 179 -8.76 18.09 -5.66
C THR A 179 -7.48 17.62 -4.97
N GLN A 180 -6.96 18.41 -4.03
CA GLN A 180 -5.76 18.06 -3.27
C GLN A 180 -5.94 16.75 -2.49
N SER A 181 -7.12 16.53 -1.90
CA SER A 181 -7.41 15.33 -1.13
C SER A 181 -7.47 14.07 -2.00
N LEU A 182 -8.02 14.18 -3.22
CA LEU A 182 -8.04 13.09 -4.20
C LEU A 182 -6.64 12.78 -4.73
N ILE A 183 -5.85 13.80 -5.08
CA ILE A 183 -4.46 13.62 -5.50
C ILE A 183 -3.63 12.93 -4.41
N ASN A 184 -3.79 13.35 -3.15
CA ASN A 184 -3.11 12.70 -2.01
C ASN A 184 -3.55 11.25 -1.79
N LYS A 185 -4.76 10.88 -2.23
CA LYS A 185 -5.25 9.51 -2.26
C LYS A 185 -4.79 8.71 -3.49
N GLY A 186 -4.08 9.35 -4.41
CA GLY A 186 -3.44 8.71 -5.56
C GLY A 186 -4.26 8.72 -6.84
N PHE A 187 -5.34 9.51 -6.91
CA PHE A 187 -6.04 9.77 -8.15
C PHE A 187 -5.27 10.80 -8.98
N SER A 188 -5.32 10.66 -10.31
CA SER A 188 -4.76 11.66 -11.22
C SER A 188 -5.53 12.98 -11.12
N PHE A 189 -4.92 14.06 -11.63
CA PHE A 189 -5.60 15.35 -11.70
C PHE A 189 -6.87 15.29 -12.57
N GLN A 190 -6.81 14.56 -13.68
CA GLN A 190 -7.95 14.41 -14.60
C GLN A 190 -9.11 13.67 -13.93
N GLU A 191 -8.85 12.52 -13.30
CA GLU A 191 -9.87 11.77 -12.55
C GLU A 191 -10.45 12.62 -11.41
N SER A 192 -9.59 13.37 -10.71
CA SER A 192 -10.02 14.23 -9.61
C SER A 192 -10.96 15.34 -10.09
N LYS A 193 -10.63 15.97 -11.23
CA LYS A 193 -11.45 17.01 -11.84
C LYS A 193 -12.80 16.46 -12.28
N LEU A 194 -12.80 15.36 -13.05
CA LEU A 194 -14.03 14.71 -13.51
C LEU A 194 -14.93 14.30 -12.34
N ALA A 195 -14.34 13.74 -11.28
CA ALA A 195 -15.08 13.36 -10.09
C ALA A 195 -15.74 14.55 -9.37
N ILE A 196 -15.08 15.71 -9.35
CA ILE A 196 -15.63 16.93 -8.73
C ILE A 196 -16.69 17.56 -9.62
N ASP A 197 -16.46 17.60 -10.93
CA ASP A 197 -17.41 18.15 -11.89
C ASP A 197 -18.73 17.35 -11.88
N HIS A 198 -18.67 16.03 -11.67
CA HIS A 198 -19.85 15.16 -11.51
C HIS A 198 -20.67 15.48 -10.24
N LEU A 199 -20.09 16.13 -9.22
CA LEU A 199 -20.83 16.40 -7.97
C LEU A 199 -21.75 17.62 -8.05
N GLU A 200 -21.78 18.34 -9.18
CA GLU A 200 -22.65 19.50 -9.40
C GLU A 200 -22.69 20.44 -8.18
N LEU A 201 -21.53 20.98 -7.81
CA LEU A 201 -21.40 21.83 -6.63
C LEU A 201 -22.27 23.09 -6.76
N GLU A 202 -23.39 23.13 -6.04
CA GLU A 202 -24.22 24.32 -5.91
C GLU A 202 -23.52 25.37 -5.03
N ALA A 203 -23.50 26.61 -5.51
CA ALA A 203 -23.02 27.75 -4.75
C ALA A 203 -24.13 28.20 -3.78
N ASP A 204 -23.81 28.20 -2.49
CA ASP A 204 -24.65 28.76 -1.44
C ASP A 204 -24.13 30.17 -1.13
N GLU A 205 -24.68 31.17 -1.83
CA GLU A 205 -24.25 32.56 -1.76
C GLU A 205 -24.36 33.13 -0.33
N GLU A 206 -25.43 32.79 0.39
CA GLU A 206 -25.64 33.25 1.77
C GLU A 206 -24.56 32.69 2.69
N ASN A 207 -24.27 31.40 2.59
CA ASN A 207 -23.22 30.78 3.38
C ASN A 207 -21.82 31.29 2.99
N GLU A 208 -21.55 31.53 1.71
CA GLU A 208 -20.28 32.13 1.28
C GLU A 208 -20.07 33.52 1.85
N GLN A 209 -21.12 34.35 1.83
CA GLN A 209 -21.08 35.69 2.42
C GLN A 209 -20.84 35.59 3.94
N ALA A 210 -21.55 34.71 4.65
CA ALA A 210 -21.35 34.50 6.09
C ALA A 210 -19.92 34.04 6.43
N LEU A 211 -19.34 33.13 5.65
CA LEU A 211 -17.95 32.69 5.79
C LEU A 211 -16.96 33.84 5.53
N LEU A 212 -17.24 34.69 4.54
CA LEU A 212 -16.42 35.84 4.19
C LEU A 212 -16.36 36.85 5.34
N TYR A 213 -17.49 37.31 5.88
CA TYR A 213 -17.49 38.26 7.01
C TYR A 213 -16.80 37.68 8.24
N LYS A 214 -17.05 36.40 8.56
CA LYS A 214 -16.38 35.74 9.68
C LYS A 214 -14.85 35.68 9.53
N GLU A 215 -14.35 35.49 8.31
CA GLU A 215 -12.91 35.52 8.05
C GLU A 215 -12.38 36.96 8.01
N ILE A 216 -13.15 37.95 7.54
CA ILE A 216 -12.81 39.37 7.63
C ILE A 216 -12.60 39.76 9.09
N ASP A 217 -13.54 39.49 10.00
CA ASP A 217 -13.44 39.79 11.43
C ASP A 217 -12.11 39.28 12.01
N LYS A 218 -11.81 38.02 11.71
CA LYS A 218 -10.62 37.32 12.19
C LYS A 218 -9.33 37.93 11.64
N GLN A 219 -9.26 38.23 10.35
CA GLN A 219 -8.07 38.82 9.75
C GLN A 219 -7.91 40.30 10.14
N TYR A 220 -9.00 41.03 10.29
CA TYR A 220 -9.02 42.41 10.73
C TYR A 220 -8.42 42.54 12.14
N GLN A 221 -8.87 41.74 13.11
CA GLN A 221 -8.29 41.72 14.47
C GLN A 221 -6.77 41.49 14.51
N LYS A 222 -6.24 40.78 13.50
CA LYS A 222 -4.81 40.49 13.39
C LYS A 222 -4.04 41.63 12.73
N PHE A 223 -4.57 42.19 11.64
CA PHE A 223 -3.85 43.17 10.82
C PHE A 223 -4.03 44.61 11.28
N SER A 224 -5.18 44.98 11.87
CA SER A 224 -5.44 46.34 12.35
C SER A 224 -4.47 46.78 13.46
N LYS A 225 -3.81 45.83 14.14
CA LYS A 225 -2.77 46.11 15.14
C LYS A 225 -1.48 46.66 14.54
N LYS A 226 -1.25 46.48 13.24
CA LYS A 226 0.04 46.77 12.58
C LYS A 226 -0.09 47.68 11.37
N TYR A 227 -1.26 47.71 10.74
CA TYR A 227 -1.51 48.40 9.48
C TYR A 227 -2.78 49.22 9.58
N ASP A 228 -2.85 50.29 8.81
CA ASP A 228 -4.01 51.17 8.73
C ASP A 228 -4.31 51.59 7.29
N GLY A 229 -5.50 52.13 7.05
CA GLY A 229 -5.95 52.70 5.78
C GLY A 229 -5.77 51.75 4.59
N TYR A 230 -5.10 52.24 3.55
CA TYR A 230 -4.89 51.50 2.31
C TYR A 230 -4.07 50.21 2.52
N GLU A 231 -3.04 50.25 3.36
CA GLU A 231 -2.18 49.08 3.59
C GLU A 231 -2.97 47.96 4.30
N LEU A 232 -3.81 48.31 5.28
CA LEU A 232 -4.69 47.34 5.95
C LEU A 232 -5.64 46.67 4.96
N LYS A 233 -6.31 47.47 4.12
CA LYS A 233 -7.22 46.96 3.08
C LYS A 233 -6.50 46.00 2.13
N GLN A 234 -5.30 46.37 1.67
CA GLN A 234 -4.52 45.51 0.78
C GLN A 234 -4.13 44.17 1.44
N ARG A 235 -3.72 44.17 2.72
CA ARG A 235 -3.39 42.94 3.46
C ARG A 235 -4.61 42.04 3.65
N LEU A 236 -5.77 42.62 3.95
CA LEU A 236 -7.04 41.88 4.06
C LEU A 236 -7.41 41.23 2.73
N THR A 237 -7.39 42.00 1.63
CA THR A 237 -7.67 41.46 0.29
C THR A 237 -6.75 40.29 -0.06
N GLN A 238 -5.44 40.43 0.15
CA GLN A 238 -4.48 39.34 -0.10
C GLN A 238 -4.70 38.11 0.79
N ALA A 239 -5.12 38.30 2.05
CA ALA A 239 -5.40 37.19 2.95
C ALA A 239 -6.66 36.42 2.52
N LEU A 240 -7.74 37.14 2.18
CA LEU A 240 -9.01 36.56 1.76
C LEU A 240 -8.89 35.90 0.38
N ALA A 241 -8.18 36.51 -0.57
CA ALA A 241 -7.92 35.90 -1.88
C ALA A 241 -7.16 34.57 -1.75
N ARG A 242 -6.16 34.49 -0.84
CA ARG A 242 -5.46 33.23 -0.53
C ARG A 242 -6.34 32.18 0.15
N LYS A 243 -7.46 32.59 0.75
CA LYS A 243 -8.49 31.71 1.31
C LYS A 243 -9.53 31.29 0.27
N GLY A 244 -9.41 31.75 -0.97
CA GLY A 244 -10.26 31.34 -2.08
C GLY A 244 -11.57 32.12 -2.21
N TYR A 245 -11.71 33.26 -1.55
CA TYR A 245 -12.84 34.16 -1.79
C TYR A 245 -12.66 34.92 -3.11
N ASP A 246 -13.77 35.22 -3.79
CA ASP A 246 -13.77 35.97 -5.03
C ASP A 246 -13.37 37.44 -4.81
N PHE A 247 -12.66 38.04 -5.77
CA PHE A 247 -12.14 39.40 -5.64
C PHE A 247 -13.25 40.44 -5.57
N ASP A 248 -14.34 40.27 -6.31
CA ASP A 248 -15.46 41.22 -6.32
C ASP A 248 -16.23 41.14 -5.00
N ALA A 249 -16.46 39.92 -4.50
CA ALA A 249 -17.06 39.70 -3.19
C ALA A 249 -16.22 40.32 -2.07
N ILE A 250 -14.90 40.13 -2.09
CA ILE A 250 -13.97 40.76 -1.14
C ILE A 250 -14.06 42.29 -1.23
N ALA A 251 -14.03 42.85 -2.43
CA ALA A 251 -14.05 44.30 -2.63
C ALA A 251 -15.38 44.93 -2.18
N SER A 252 -16.51 44.23 -2.35
CA SER A 252 -17.81 44.66 -1.82
C SER A 252 -17.83 44.59 -0.29
N ALA A 253 -17.50 43.43 0.28
CA ALA A 253 -17.54 43.23 1.73
C ALA A 253 -16.60 44.20 2.48
N LEU A 254 -15.38 44.44 1.98
CA LEU A 254 -14.45 45.40 2.60
C LEU A 254 -14.87 46.87 2.44
N ARG A 255 -15.77 47.21 1.51
CA ARG A 255 -16.34 48.56 1.40
C ARG A 255 -17.45 48.81 2.43
N GLU A 256 -18.19 47.76 2.78
CA GLU A 256 -19.25 47.84 3.79
C GLU A 256 -18.70 47.71 5.23
N TYR A 257 -17.57 47.01 5.38
CA TYR A 257 -16.99 46.68 6.68
C TYR A 257 -16.04 47.75 7.26
N LEU A 258 -15.30 48.48 6.40
CA LEU A 258 -14.32 49.50 6.78
C LEU A 258 -14.92 50.91 6.64
#